data_AF-A0A9W6T7Y1-F1
#
_entry.id   AF-A0A9W6T7Y1-F1
#
_cell.length_a   1.000
_cell.length_b   1.000
_cell.length_c   1.000
_cell.angle_alpha   90.00
_cell.angle_beta   90.00
_cell.angle_gamma   90.00
#
_symmetry.space_group_name_H-M   'P 1'
#
loop_
_entity.id
_entity.type
_entity.pdbx_description
1 polymer ?
#
loop_
_entity_poly.entity_id
_entity_poly.type
_entity_poly.pdbx_seq_one_letter_code
_entity_poly.pdbx_strand_id
1 'polypeptide(L)'
;MHNSQLTETQSETNAVEFTTLTCIPGNLIYNDVRIQLLDLPGIIEGAAHGRGRGREVIAVAKSADMILMVLDAGQEAGNRHREILENELETVGLRLNRQPPDIYFRKKNGGGITFNSTIRLTKVQNT
;
A
#
# COMPACT_ATOMS: atom_id res chain seq x y z
N MET A 1 -6.45 -13.57 -7.72
CA MET A 1 -6.56 -13.55 -9.19
C MET A 1 -5.33 -14.22 -9.76
N HIS A 2 -5.47 -15.21 -10.64
CA HIS A 2 -4.32 -15.88 -11.27
C HIS A 2 -3.62 -14.93 -12.25
N ASN A 3 -2.30 -14.77 -12.08
CA ASN A 3 -1.39 -13.96 -12.91
C ASN A 3 -1.29 -14.45 -14.39
N SER A 4 -2.00 -15.53 -14.73
CA SER A 4 -1.89 -16.26 -15.99
C SER A 4 -2.70 -15.67 -17.16
N GLN A 5 -3.61 -14.72 -16.92
CA GLN A 5 -4.43 -14.15 -18.00
C GLN A 5 -3.84 -12.90 -18.65
N LEU A 6 -2.85 -12.26 -18.02
CA LEU A 6 -2.35 -10.95 -18.44
C LEU A 6 -0.87 -10.96 -18.85
N THR A 7 -0.16 -12.09 -18.81
CA THR A 7 1.26 -12.16 -19.19
C THR A 7 1.54 -13.38 -20.08
N GLU A 8 2.47 -13.26 -21.03
CA GLU A 8 2.93 -14.38 -21.89
C GLU A 8 3.85 -15.36 -21.14
N THR A 9 4.23 -15.04 -19.90
CA THR A 9 4.96 -15.93 -19.01
C THR A 9 4.03 -17.00 -18.43
N GLN A 10 4.34 -18.28 -18.67
CA GLN A 10 3.63 -19.40 -18.04
C GLN A 10 3.61 -19.23 -16.52
N SER A 11 2.42 -19.02 -15.99
CA SER A 11 2.13 -19.06 -14.55
C SER A 11 2.30 -20.50 -14.09
N GLU A 12 3.39 -20.82 -13.41
CA GLU A 12 3.48 -22.08 -12.67
C GLU A 12 2.40 -22.07 -11.58
N THR A 13 1.32 -22.79 -11.86
CA THR A 13 0.16 -22.97 -10.99
C THR A 13 0.61 -23.72 -9.75
N ASN A 14 0.84 -23.01 -8.65
CA ASN A 14 0.81 -23.59 -7.31
C ASN A 14 -0.01 -22.67 -6.41
N ALA A 15 -1.32 -22.66 -6.68
CA ALA A 15 -2.31 -22.14 -5.77
C ALA A 15 -2.43 -23.10 -4.57
N VAL A 16 -1.56 -22.93 -3.59
CA VAL A 16 -1.82 -23.37 -2.22
C VAL A 16 -2.23 -22.13 -1.45
N GLU A 17 -3.50 -22.10 -1.05
CA GLU A 17 -4.06 -21.11 -0.13
C GLU A 17 -3.34 -21.19 1.22
N PHE A 18 -2.11 -20.66 1.32
CA PHE A 18 -1.56 -20.05 2.55
C PHE A 18 -0.09 -19.58 2.47
N THR A 19 0.70 -19.91 1.44
CA THR A 19 2.16 -19.82 1.62
C THR A 19 2.94 -19.49 0.36
N THR A 20 2.97 -18.22 -0.02
CA THR A 20 4.14 -17.68 -0.71
C THR A 20 4.51 -16.34 -0.06
N LEU A 21 5.41 -16.40 0.93
CA LEU A 21 6.05 -15.23 1.54
C LEU A 21 6.99 -14.48 0.56
N THR A 22 6.88 -14.77 -0.74
CA THR A 22 7.79 -14.34 -1.80
C THR A 22 6.93 -13.72 -2.89
N CYS A 23 7.14 -12.44 -3.17
CA CYS A 23 6.48 -11.75 -4.27
C CYS A 23 6.84 -12.43 -5.60
N ILE A 24 5.84 -12.77 -6.41
CA ILE A 24 6.03 -13.41 -7.71
C ILE A 24 5.96 -12.34 -8.81
N PRO A 25 7.06 -12.06 -9.52
CA PRO A 25 7.06 -11.11 -10.62
C PRO A 25 6.53 -11.75 -11.91
N GLY A 26 5.60 -11.06 -12.57
CA GLY A 26 5.20 -11.30 -13.97
C GLY A 26 5.65 -10.13 -14.85
N ASN A 27 5.87 -10.39 -16.14
CA ASN A 27 6.22 -9.34 -17.10
C ASN A 27 5.10 -9.17 -18.12
N LEU A 28 4.58 -7.94 -18.24
CA LEU A 28 3.65 -7.52 -19.28
C LEU A 28 4.38 -6.58 -20.24
N ILE A 29 4.25 -6.80 -21.54
CA ILE A 29 4.71 -5.85 -22.56
C ILE A 29 3.50 -5.10 -23.09
N TYR A 30 3.54 -3.77 -23.00
CA TYR A 30 2.48 -2.89 -23.52
C TYR A 30 3.12 -1.69 -24.20
N ASN A 31 2.80 -1.46 -25.48
CA ASN A 31 3.39 -0.40 -26.30
C ASN A 31 4.94 -0.38 -26.24
N ASP A 32 5.57 -1.55 -26.39
CA ASP A 32 7.02 -1.75 -26.29
C ASP A 32 7.65 -1.40 -24.93
N VAL A 33 6.84 -1.09 -23.92
CA VAL A 33 7.26 -0.88 -22.53
C VAL A 33 7.07 -2.16 -21.73
N ARG A 34 8.10 -2.56 -20.99
CA ARG A 34 8.04 -3.66 -20.03
C ARG A 34 7.48 -3.16 -18.70
N ILE A 35 6.37 -3.75 -18.26
CA ILE A 35 5.73 -3.49 -16.98
C ILE A 35 5.90 -4.74 -16.11
N GLN A 36 6.44 -4.56 -14.90
CA GLN A 36 6.56 -5.64 -13.93
C GLN A 36 5.32 -5.66 -13.04
N LEU A 37 4.62 -6.80 -13.03
CA LEU A 37 3.49 -7.05 -12.15
C LEU A 37 3.98 -7.86 -10.96
N LEU A 38 3.72 -7.37 -9.76
CA LEU A 38 4.19 -7.95 -8.50
C LEU A 38 2.96 -8.32 -7.67
N ASP A 39 2.77 -9.61 -7.39
CA ASP A 39 1.71 -10.05 -6.50
C ASP A 39 2.16 -9.92 -5.05
N LEU A 40 1.46 -9.09 -4.28
CA LEU A 40 1.73 -8.86 -2.87
C LEU A 40 0.85 -9.83 -2.07
N PRO A 41 1.42 -10.91 -1.48
CA PRO A 41 0.64 -11.82 -0.64
C PRO A 41 -0.01 -11.05 0.52
N GLY A 42 -1.19 -11.50 0.98
CA GLY A 42 -2.03 -10.87 2.02
C GLY A 42 -1.44 -10.88 3.45
N ILE A 43 -0.16 -10.54 3.59
CA ILE A 43 0.63 -10.58 4.82
C ILE A 43 0.52 -9.24 5.57
N ILE A 44 -0.23 -8.24 5.07
CA ILE A 44 -0.21 -6.89 5.64
C ILE A 44 -0.71 -6.89 7.10
N GLU A 45 -1.72 -7.69 7.45
CA GLU A 45 -2.18 -7.89 8.83
C GLU A 45 -1.05 -8.37 9.78
N GLY A 46 -0.17 -9.25 9.31
CA GLY A 46 0.95 -9.81 10.07
C GLY A 46 2.26 -9.01 9.98
N ALA A 47 2.45 -8.22 8.91
CA ALA A 47 3.68 -7.47 8.63
C ALA A 47 3.82 -6.23 9.53
N ALA A 48 2.71 -5.56 9.85
CA ALA A 48 2.70 -4.40 10.75
C ALA A 48 3.17 -4.75 12.17
N HIS A 49 2.98 -6.00 12.61
CA HIS A 49 3.38 -6.50 13.93
C HIS A 49 4.86 -6.86 14.05
N GLY A 50 5.67 -6.62 13.00
CA GLY A 50 7.13 -6.68 13.04
C GLY A 50 7.72 -8.10 13.18
N ARG A 51 6.92 -9.15 13.06
CA ARG A 51 7.38 -10.54 13.09
C ARG A 51 7.47 -11.12 11.67
N GLY A 52 8.67 -11.51 11.23
CA GLY A 52 8.91 -12.27 10.00
C GLY A 52 9.18 -11.47 8.72
N ARG A 53 8.93 -12.09 7.56
CA ARG A 53 9.25 -11.60 6.20
C ARG A 53 8.30 -10.51 5.66
N GLY A 54 7.34 -10.05 6.46
CA GLY A 54 6.40 -8.99 6.08
C GLY A 54 7.08 -7.65 5.73
N ARG A 55 8.28 -7.38 6.27
CA ARG A 55 9.08 -6.20 5.90
C ARG A 55 9.52 -6.20 4.44
N GLU A 56 9.86 -7.36 3.88
CA GLU A 56 10.27 -7.50 2.48
C GLU A 56 9.11 -7.12 1.55
N VAL A 57 7.91 -7.63 1.84
CA VAL A 57 6.69 -7.34 1.07
C VAL A 57 6.32 -5.86 1.12
N ILE A 58 6.41 -5.22 2.30
CA ILE A 58 6.15 -3.78 2.43
C ILE A 58 7.17 -2.96 1.63
N ALA A 59 8.45 -3.37 1.64
CA ALA A 59 9.50 -2.66 0.89
C ALA A 59 9.21 -2.68 -0.61
N VAL A 60 8.80 -3.84 -1.14
CA VAL A 60 8.40 -4.00 -2.54
C VAL A 60 7.21 -3.08 -2.88
N ALA A 61 6.17 -3.09 -2.04
CA ALA A 61 5.00 -2.23 -2.23
C ALA A 61 5.35 -0.73 -2.21
N LYS A 62 6.30 -0.31 -1.36
CA LYS A 62 6.77 1.08 -1.28
C LYS A 62 7.63 1.53 -2.47
N SER A 63 8.27 0.58 -3.16
CA SER A 63 9.04 0.85 -4.37
C SER A 63 8.20 0.81 -5.65
N ALA A 64 6.95 0.35 -5.59
CA ALA A 64 6.09 0.25 -6.76
C ALA A 64 5.61 1.64 -7.22
N ASP A 65 5.59 1.86 -8.54
CA ASP A 65 5.06 3.09 -9.14
C ASP A 65 3.52 3.17 -9.03
N MET A 66 2.86 2.01 -8.97
CA MET A 66 1.41 1.88 -8.90
C MET A 66 1.01 0.68 -8.04
N ILE A 67 -0.03 0.86 -7.22
CA ILE A 67 -0.71 -0.22 -6.50
C ILE A 67 -2.07 -0.43 -7.17
N LEU A 68 -2.30 -1.64 -7.67
CA LEU A 68 -3.60 -2.04 -8.23
C LEU A 68 -4.35 -2.88 -7.19
N MET A 69 -5.49 -2.36 -6.71
CA MET A 69 -6.37 -3.08 -5.81
C MET A 69 -7.50 -3.74 -6.60
N VAL A 70 -7.56 -5.06 -6.58
CA VAL A 70 -8.61 -5.85 -7.22
C VAL A 70 -9.62 -6.28 -6.17
N LEU A 71 -10.90 -5.96 -6.38
CA LEU A 71 -11.99 -6.29 -5.47
C LEU A 71 -13.07 -7.10 -6.19
N ASP A 72 -13.79 -7.94 -5.45
CA ASP A 72 -14.97 -8.65 -5.95
C ASP A 72 -16.23 -7.81 -5.69
N ALA A 73 -16.79 -7.26 -6.78
CA ALA A 73 -17.99 -6.43 -6.72
C ALA A 73 -19.20 -7.10 -6.08
N GLY A 74 -19.33 -8.43 -6.13
CA GLY A 74 -20.44 -9.17 -5.53
C GLY A 74 -20.36 -9.25 -4.00
N GLN A 75 -19.16 -9.16 -3.44
CA GLN A 75 -18.90 -9.33 -2.00
C GLN A 75 -18.67 -8.01 -1.26
N GLU A 76 -18.38 -6.91 -1.97
CA GLU A 76 -18.11 -5.60 -1.35
C GLU A 76 -19.29 -5.04 -0.54
N ALA A 77 -20.54 -5.37 -0.92
CA ALA A 77 -21.74 -4.89 -0.22
C ALA A 77 -21.85 -5.40 1.23
N GLY A 78 -21.23 -6.55 1.55
CA GLY A 78 -21.28 -7.15 2.89
C GLY A 78 -19.98 -7.02 3.69
N ASN A 79 -18.82 -7.05 3.02
CA ASN A 79 -17.55 -7.32 3.71
C ASN A 79 -16.60 -6.13 3.83
N ARG A 80 -16.88 -4.99 3.17
CA ARG A 80 -16.05 -3.77 3.23
C ARG A 80 -14.56 -4.02 2.95
N HIS A 81 -14.22 -4.95 2.06
CA HIS A 81 -12.82 -5.34 1.86
C HIS A 81 -11.95 -4.18 1.42
N ARG A 82 -12.48 -3.26 0.60
CA ARG A 82 -11.78 -2.05 0.21
C ARG A 82 -11.23 -1.28 1.41
N GLU A 83 -12.07 -1.00 2.39
CA GLU A 83 -11.71 -0.19 3.55
C GLU A 83 -10.70 -0.89 4.45
N ILE A 84 -10.84 -2.21 4.61
CA ILE A 84 -9.89 -3.04 5.36
C ILE A 84 -8.50 -2.95 4.71
N LEU A 85 -8.42 -3.15 3.39
CA LEU A 85 -7.17 -3.09 2.64
C LEU A 85 -6.56 -1.67 2.62
N GLU A 86 -7.38 -0.63 2.47
CA GLU A 86 -6.92 0.76 2.55
C GLU A 86 -6.32 1.05 3.93
N ASN A 87 -6.97 0.62 5.02
CA ASN A 87 -6.46 0.78 6.38
C ASN A 87 -5.15 0.01 6.61
N GLU A 88 -5.08 -1.24 6.17
CA GLU A 88 -3.88 -2.07 6.23
C GLU A 88 -2.68 -1.40 5.54
N LEU A 89 -2.88 -0.93 4.31
CA LEU A 89 -1.85 -0.20 3.56
C LEU A 89 -1.45 1.10 4.27
N GLU A 90 -2.39 1.81 4.88
CA GLU A 90 -2.09 2.98 5.69
C GLU A 90 -1.25 2.66 6.93
N THR A 91 -1.50 1.54 7.61
CA THR A 91 -0.73 1.15 8.80
C THR A 91 0.74 0.89 8.51
N VAL A 92 1.06 0.42 7.31
CA VAL A 92 2.45 0.18 6.85
C VAL A 92 3.11 1.42 6.24
N GLY A 93 2.39 2.54 6.19
CA GLY A 93 2.90 3.83 5.74
C GLY A 93 2.71 4.11 4.24
N LEU A 94 1.86 3.35 3.54
CA LEU A 94 1.45 3.70 2.19
C LEU A 94 0.29 4.70 2.26
N ARG A 95 0.25 5.67 1.34
CA ARG A 95 -0.76 6.72 1.30
C ARG A 95 -1.36 6.76 -0.11
N LEU A 96 -2.42 5.99 -0.31
CA LEU A 96 -3.04 5.82 -1.62
C LEU A 96 -3.69 7.13 -2.09
N ASN A 97 -3.42 7.54 -3.33
CA ASN A 97 -4.06 8.67 -4.00
C ASN A 97 -4.03 9.99 -3.19
N ARG A 98 -2.99 10.21 -2.38
CA ARG A 98 -2.83 11.42 -1.56
C ARG A 98 -1.55 12.16 -1.94
N GLN A 99 -1.64 13.48 -1.95
CA GLN A 99 -0.45 14.34 -1.99
C GLN A 99 0.16 14.46 -0.58
N PRO A 100 1.48 14.66 -0.47
CA PRO A 100 2.09 15.01 0.80
C PRO A 100 1.39 16.25 1.40
N PRO A 101 1.16 16.27 2.73
CA PRO A 101 0.57 17.44 3.37
C PRO A 101 1.49 18.66 3.20
N ASP A 102 0.90 19.80 2.89
CA ASP A 102 1.61 21.08 2.76
C ASP A 102 1.90 21.65 4.16
N ILE A 103 2.96 21.12 4.77
CA ILE A 103 3.41 21.52 6.10
C ILE A 103 4.92 21.76 6.09
N TYR A 104 5.33 22.80 6.82
CA TYR A 104 6.74 23.06 7.11
C TYR A 104 7.03 22.75 8.58
N PHE A 105 7.97 21.83 8.82
CA PHE A 105 8.40 21.46 10.17
C PHE A 105 9.86 21.86 10.39
N ARG A 106 10.10 22.65 11.44
CA ARG A 106 11.45 23.04 11.87
C ARG A 106 11.64 22.74 13.35
N LYS A 107 12.58 21.86 13.67
CA LYS A 107 12.96 21.55 15.06
C LYS A 107 13.64 22.77 15.68
N LYS A 108 13.16 23.19 16.86
CA LYS A 108 13.77 24.23 17.69
C LYS A 108 14.69 23.61 18.74
N ASN A 109 15.69 24.37 19.19
CA ASN A 109 16.61 23.95 20.25
C ASN A 109 16.00 24.11 21.66
N GLY A 110 14.88 24.84 21.79
CA GLY A 110 14.18 25.09 23.05
C GLY A 110 12.95 25.99 22.84
N GLY A 111 12.27 26.34 23.94
CA GLY A 111 11.12 27.27 23.90
C GLY A 111 9.78 26.65 23.50
N GLY A 112 9.63 25.34 23.64
CA GLY A 112 8.36 24.64 23.37
C GLY A 112 8.01 24.54 21.88
N ILE A 113 6.70 24.37 21.60
CA ILE A 113 6.15 24.21 20.25
C ILE A 113 5.55 25.54 19.79
N THR A 114 5.87 25.95 18.57
CA THR A 114 5.20 27.07 17.90
C THR A 114 4.47 26.53 16.69
N PHE A 115 3.19 26.87 16.58
CA PHE A 115 2.31 26.40 15.53
C PHE A 115 1.74 27.61 14.77
N ASN A 116 1.85 27.58 13.44
CA ASN A 116 1.27 28.58 12.57
C ASN A 116 0.33 27.88 11.59
N SER A 117 -0.80 28.51 11.28
CA SER A 117 -1.80 27.98 10.34
C SER A 117 -2.12 29.05 9.30
N THR A 118 -2.20 28.64 8.04
CA THR A 118 -2.65 29.48 6.92
C THR A 118 -4.18 29.49 6.79
N ILE A 119 -4.86 28.58 7.49
CA ILE A 119 -6.33 28.45 7.50
C ILE A 119 -6.89 28.61 8.90
N ARG A 120 -8.18 28.96 8.99
CA ARG A 120 -8.90 29.05 10.27
C ARG A 120 -9.00 27.66 10.92
N LEU A 121 -8.53 27.55 12.16
CA LEU A 121 -8.59 26.32 12.93
C LEU A 121 -10.01 26.11 13.49
N THR A 122 -10.51 24.88 13.40
CA THR A 122 -11.86 24.51 13.87
C THR A 122 -11.85 23.81 15.23
N LYS A 123 -10.71 23.21 15.62
CA LYS A 123 -10.59 22.38 16.83
C LYS A 123 -9.57 22.91 17.84
N VAL A 124 -8.90 24.02 17.53
CA VAL A 124 -7.89 24.64 18.39
C VAL A 124 -8.19 26.14 18.42
N GLN A 125 -8.42 26.70 19.61
CA GLN A 125 -8.57 28.15 19.78
C GLN A 125 -7.17 28.75 19.93
N ASN A 126 -6.86 29.79 19.16
CA ASN A 126 -5.69 30.62 19.42
C ASN A 126 -5.99 31.45 20.67
N THR A 127 -5.28 31.18 21.76
CA THR A 127 -5.23 32.06 22.94
C THR A 127 -4.30 33.24 22.67
#